data_AF-F9XQG3-F1
#
_entry.id   AF-F9XQG3-F1
#
_cell.length_a   1.000
_cell.length_b   1.000
_cell.length_c   1.000
_cell.angle_alpha   90.00
_cell.angle_beta   90.00
_cell.angle_gamma   90.00
#
_symmetry.space_group_name_H-M   'P 1'
#
loop_
_entity.id
_entity.type
_entity.pdbx_description
1 polymer ?
#
loop_
_entity_poly.entity_id
_entity_poly.type
_entity_poly.pdbx_seq_one_letter_code
_entity_poly.pdbx_strand_id
1 'polypeptide(L)' 'ALETTQVTEEDLEGEDNRCGMCHEDYAVGEEWSKLPCTHRFHKDCVTPWLNEYSQDGRCPY' A
#
# COMPACT_ATOMS: atom_id res chain seq x y z
N ALA A 1 -0.24 14.47 -0.89
CA ALA A 1 -1.42 13.66 -0.53
C ALA A 1 -1.17 12.27 -1.06
N LEU A 2 -1.37 11.24 -0.24
CA LEU A 2 -1.24 9.87 -0.70
C LEU A 2 -2.51 9.45 -1.42
N GLU A 3 -2.33 8.71 -2.49
CA GLU A 3 -3.43 8.25 -3.32
C GLU A 3 -3.93 6.94 -2.71
N THR A 4 -5.11 6.99 -2.08
CA THR A 4 -5.75 5.79 -1.53
C THR A 4 -6.80 5.31 -2.51
N THR A 5 -6.74 4.04 -2.89
CA THR A 5 -7.62 3.44 -3.89
C THR A 5 -8.17 2.11 -3.36
N GLN A 6 -9.34 1.71 -3.81
CA GLN A 6 -9.88 0.39 -3.51
C GLN A 6 -9.31 -0.65 -4.46
N VAL A 7 -8.94 -1.81 -3.90
CA VAL A 7 -8.47 -2.97 -4.65
C VAL A 7 -9.67 -3.59 -5.36
N THR A 8 -9.53 -3.79 -6.67
CA THR A 8 -10.54 -4.44 -7.51
C THR A 8 -10.07 -5.85 -7.88
N GLU A 9 -10.98 -6.71 -8.35
CA GLU A 9 -10.62 -8.04 -8.85
C GLU A 9 -9.55 -7.98 -9.95
N GLU A 10 -9.67 -7.02 -10.87
CA GLU A 10 -8.71 -6.79 -11.98
C GLU A 10 -7.29 -6.46 -11.48
N ASP A 11 -7.20 -5.82 -10.32
CA ASP A 11 -5.92 -5.41 -9.74
C ASP A 11 -5.18 -6.59 -9.08
N LEU A 12 -5.93 -7.60 -8.62
CA LEU A 12 -5.41 -8.86 -8.09
C LEU A 12 -4.99 -9.87 -9.17
N GLU A 13 -5.28 -9.60 -10.45
CA GLU A 13 -4.87 -10.50 -11.55
C GLU A 13 -3.36 -10.40 -11.89
N GLY A 14 -2.62 -9.48 -11.25
CA GLY A 14 -1.18 -9.28 -11.42
C GLY A 14 -0.30 -9.97 -10.37
N GLU A 15 1.01 -10.04 -10.63
CA GLU A 15 2.01 -10.64 -9.71
C GLU A 15 2.39 -9.73 -8.51
N ASP A 16 1.93 -8.47 -8.50
CA ASP A 16 2.28 -7.43 -7.50
C ASP A 16 1.11 -7.17 -6.53
N ASN A 17 0.38 -8.22 -6.16
CA ASN A 17 -0.80 -8.13 -5.30
C ASN A 17 -0.48 -8.43 -3.82
N ARG A 18 0.75 -8.19 -3.38
CA ARG A 18 1.18 -8.47 -1.99
C ARG A 18 1.74 -7.24 -1.30
N CYS A 19 1.35 -7.03 -0.05
CA CYS A 19 1.86 -5.95 0.77
C CYS A 19 3.26 -6.30 1.32
N GLY A 20 4.27 -5.50 1.00
CA GLY A 20 5.64 -5.70 1.49
C GLY A 20 5.85 -5.51 3.00
N MET A 21 4.86 -4.94 3.72
CA MET A 21 4.94 -4.77 5.18
C MET A 21 4.40 -5.99 5.95
N CYS A 22 3.17 -6.43 5.65
CA CYS A 22 2.58 -7.59 6.32
C CYS A 22 2.86 -8.92 5.61
N HIS A 23 3.38 -8.89 4.38
CA HIS A 23 3.59 -10.05 3.53
C HIS A 23 2.29 -10.81 3.18
N GLU A 24 1.15 -10.14 3.30
CA GLU A 24 -0.17 -10.66 2.95
C GLU A 24 -0.63 -10.11 1.60
N ASP A 25 -1.39 -10.93 0.88
CA ASP A 25 -1.98 -10.57 -0.40
C ASP A 25 -3.18 -9.61 -0.19
N TYR A 26 -3.36 -8.66 -1.10
CA TYR A 26 -4.52 -7.76 -1.08
C TYR A 26 -5.81 -8.53 -1.37
N ALA A 27 -6.91 -8.11 -0.76
CA ALA A 27 -8.24 -8.59 -1.05
C ALA A 27 -9.13 -7.53 -1.72
N VAL A 28 -10.08 -8.00 -2.51
CA VAL A 28 -11.05 -7.14 -3.21
C VAL A 28 -11.86 -6.35 -2.19
N GLY A 29 -11.96 -5.04 -2.42
CA GLY A 29 -12.64 -4.12 -1.52
C GLY A 29 -11.77 -3.58 -0.38
N GLU A 30 -10.53 -4.06 -0.23
CA GLU A 30 -9.56 -3.42 0.66
C GLU A 30 -9.08 -2.08 0.11
N GLU A 31 -8.56 -1.24 1.00
CA GLU A 31 -7.94 0.03 0.63
C GLU A 31 -6.42 -0.10 0.68
N TRP A 32 -5.77 0.21 -0.43
CA TRP A 32 -4.32 0.40 -0.46
C TRP A 32 -3.97 1.87 -0.63
N SER A 33 -2.79 2.26 -0.18
CA SER A 33 -2.23 3.57 -0.48
C SER A 33 -1.02 3.41 -1.36
N LYS A 34 -1.03 4.18 -2.45
CA LYS A 34 0.09 4.32 -3.36
C LYS A 34 0.95 5.51 -2.93
N LEU A 35 2.22 5.25 -2.68
CA LEU A 35 3.20 6.29 -2.39
C LEU A 35 3.65 6.99 -3.69
N PRO A 36 4.19 8.21 -3.59
CA PRO A 36 4.81 8.88 -4.74
C PRO A 36 5.99 8.08 -5.34
N CYS A 37 6.59 7.16 -4.58
CA CYS A 37 7.62 6.22 -5.07
C CYS A 37 7.06 5.02 -5.84
N THR A 38 5.77 5.02 -6.19
CA THR A 38 5.03 3.95 -6.89
C THR A 38 4.75 2.66 -6.12
N HIS A 39 5.31 2.49 -4.92
CA HIS A 39 5.00 1.35 -4.05
C HIS A 39 3.58 1.43 -3.49
N ARG A 40 2.95 0.26 -3.36
CA ARG A 40 1.59 0.08 -2.87
C ARG A 40 1.64 -0.72 -1.57
N PHE A 41 0.84 -0.30 -0.60
CA PHE A 41 0.73 -0.96 0.70
C PHE A 41 -0.71 -0.89 1.19
N HIS A 42 -1.13 -1.83 2.05
CA HIS A 42 -2.40 -1.69 2.75
C HIS A 42 -2.43 -0.34 3.46
N LYS A 43 -3.56 0.36 3.35
CA LYS A 43 -3.80 1.60 4.08
C LYS A 43 -3.53 1.41 5.57
N ASP A 44 -3.96 0.28 6.13
CA ASP A 44 -3.72 -0.05 7.54
C ASP A 44 -2.25 -0.30 7.88
N CYS A 45 -1.46 -0.89 6.97
CA CYS A 45 -0.02 -1.08 7.19
C CYS A 45 0.76 0.22 7.08
N VAL A 46 0.42 1.06 6.09
CA VAL A 46 1.18 2.28 5.76
C VAL A 46 0.82 3.47 6.64
N THR A 47 -0.41 3.53 7.15
CA THR A 47 -0.87 4.59 8.06
C THR A 47 0.02 4.76 9.31
N PRO A 48 0.30 3.71 10.11
CA PRO A 48 1.16 3.85 11.27
C PRO A 48 2.59 4.23 10.88
N TRP A 49 3.11 3.69 9.77
CA TRP A 49 4.44 4.04 9.28
C TRP A 49 4.54 5.51 8.87
N LEU A 50 3.53 6.05 8.18
CA LEU A 50 3.47 7.46 7.80
C LEU A 50 3.35 8.38 9.01
N ASN A 51 2.60 7.97 10.02
CA ASN A 51 2.47 8.74 11.25
C ASN A 51 3.83 8.86 11.97
N GLU A 52 4.72 7.87 11.84
CA GLU A 52 6.01 7.83 12.52
C GLU A 52 7.19 8.34 11.65
N TYR A 53 7.20 8.07 10.33
CA TYR A 53 8.36 8.28 9.44
C TYR A 53 8.07 9.08 8.16
N SER A 54 6.88 9.67 7.97
CA SER A 54 6.51 10.39 6.74
C SER A 54 7.44 11.55 6.34
N GLN A 55 8.28 12.03 7.25
CA GLN A 55 9.15 13.19 7.04
C GLN A 55 10.36 12.89 6.16
N ASP A 56 10.82 11.63 6.08
CA ASP A 56 12.08 11.27 5.41
C ASP A 56 11.93 10.87 3.94
N GLY A 57 10.69 10.74 3.43
CA GLY A 57 10.43 10.37 2.04
C GLY A 57 10.97 8.99 1.62
N ARG A 58 11.44 8.19 2.58
CA ARG A 58 11.92 6.82 2.36
C ARG A 58 10.74 5.89 2.36
N CYS A 59 10.59 5.03 1.35
CA CYS A 59 9.54 4.02 1.39
C CYS A 59 10.00 2.86 2.30
N PRO A 60 9.10 2.18 3.04
CA PRO A 60 9.43 1.08 3.94
C PRO A 60 9.84 -0.23 3.22
N TYR A 61 10.58 -0.11 2.11
CA TYR A 61 11.01 -1.20 1.23
C TYR A 61 12.49 -1.03 0.88
#